data_AF-A0A8J3YHA5-F1
#
_entry.id   AF-A0A8J3YHA5-F1
#
_cell.length_a   1.000
_cell.length_b   1.000
_cell.length_c   1.000
_cell.angle_alpha   90.00
_cell.angle_beta   90.00
_cell.angle_gamma   90.00
#
_symmetry.space_group_name_H-M   'P 1'
#
loop_
_entity.id
_entity.type
_entity.pdbx_description
1 polymer ?
#
loop_
_entity_poly.entity_id
_entity_poly.type
_entity_poly.pdbx_seq_one_letter_code
_entity_poly.pdbx_strand_id
1 'polypeptide(L)'
;MTTTSQAAGWHPDPDGVYQYRYHDGVGWTLHVADNGVTSQAPLAGVPQPPPPPPPGSAPIAGTGAVPAEDAQALRRFAEEYGRACSNMLTSIEAALRVANDATATRNMAEKRPQHEISIRNFADMASRLEEEFAPLYRAFDNARALAKEAGARLVAGCRNSDPEVVLLASLDPQTYSETGAAVEYLRAPFGPTPRAFVAAVKAGNAAISSAPDFGEPAFRGHVYR
;
A
#
# COMPACT_ATOMS: atom_id res chain seq x y z
N MET A 1 1.42 -4.69 48.38
CA MET A 1 0.51 -5.31 47.39
C MET A 1 0.78 -4.61 46.06
N THR A 2 1.49 -5.27 45.14
CA THR A 2 1.85 -4.72 43.83
C THR A 2 0.73 -5.00 42.85
N THR A 3 -0.03 -3.97 42.46
CA THR A 3 -0.98 -4.04 41.34
C THR A 3 -0.21 -3.95 40.03
N THR A 4 -0.12 -5.05 39.31
CA THR A 4 0.41 -5.09 37.94
C THR A 4 -0.55 -4.30 37.06
N SER A 5 -0.20 -3.07 36.70
CA SER A 5 -0.92 -2.33 35.65
C SER A 5 -0.69 -3.09 34.34
N GLN A 6 -1.73 -3.77 33.84
CA GLN A 6 -1.66 -4.51 32.59
C GLN A 6 -1.58 -3.51 31.45
N ALA A 7 -0.54 -3.58 30.61
CA ALA A 7 -0.40 -2.70 29.44
C ALA A 7 -1.55 -2.94 28.43
N ALA A 8 -1.94 -1.89 27.72
CA ALA A 8 -2.95 -1.98 26.68
C ALA A 8 -2.51 -2.96 25.58
N GLY A 9 -3.36 -3.91 25.20
CA GLY A 9 -3.01 -4.97 24.24
C GLY A 9 -3.97 -6.16 24.27
N TRP A 10 -3.68 -7.15 23.42
CA TRP A 10 -4.39 -8.43 23.38
C TRP A 10 -3.84 -9.36 24.45
N HIS A 11 -4.72 -9.85 25.33
CA HIS A 11 -4.38 -10.79 26.39
C HIS A 11 -5.34 -11.98 26.34
N PRO A 12 -4.98 -13.16 26.89
CA PRO A 12 -5.89 -14.31 26.94
C PRO A 12 -7.24 -13.93 27.57
N ASP A 13 -8.34 -14.37 26.95
CA ASP A 13 -9.68 -14.03 27.42
C ASP A 13 -9.90 -14.57 28.86
N PRO A 14 -10.18 -13.71 29.86
CA PRO A 14 -10.37 -14.16 31.24
C PRO A 14 -11.59 -15.08 31.41
N ASP A 15 -12.58 -14.97 30.53
CA ASP A 15 -13.77 -15.82 30.52
C ASP A 15 -13.55 -17.16 29.80
N GLY A 16 -12.43 -17.29 29.07
CA GLY A 16 -12.07 -18.51 28.32
C GLY A 16 -13.02 -18.85 27.16
N VAL A 17 -13.85 -17.89 26.72
CA VAL A 17 -14.79 -18.09 25.60
C VAL A 17 -14.10 -17.85 24.26
N TYR A 18 -13.14 -16.93 24.22
CA TYR A 18 -12.33 -16.59 23.04
C TYR A 18 -10.84 -16.81 23.31
N GLN A 19 -10.01 -16.84 22.26
CA GLN A 19 -8.56 -16.99 22.44
C GLN A 19 -7.92 -15.74 23.07
N TYR A 20 -8.34 -14.55 22.66
CA TYR A 20 -7.84 -13.28 23.19
C TYR A 20 -8.96 -12.26 23.39
N ARG A 21 -8.81 -11.38 24.38
CA ARG A 21 -9.62 -10.17 24.58
C ARG A 21 -8.71 -8.95 24.69
N TYR A 22 -9.17 -7.81 24.21
CA TYR A 22 -8.38 -6.58 24.27
C TYR A 22 -8.56 -5.88 25.63
N HIS A 23 -7.44 -5.57 26.29
CA HIS A 23 -7.36 -4.75 27.49
C HIS A 23 -6.86 -3.35 27.09
N ASP A 24 -7.52 -2.27 27.51
CA ASP A 24 -7.15 -0.90 27.13
C ASP A 24 -6.13 -0.23 28.07
N GLY A 25 -5.67 -0.97 29.08
CA GLY A 25 -4.78 -0.48 30.13
C GLY A 25 -5.50 -0.10 31.43
N VAL A 26 -6.83 0.01 31.37
CA VAL A 26 -7.71 0.32 32.50
C VAL A 26 -8.69 -0.83 32.78
N GLY A 27 -9.15 -1.51 31.74
CA GLY A 27 -10.01 -2.69 31.85
C GLY A 27 -10.15 -3.48 30.54
N TRP A 28 -10.89 -4.58 30.63
CA TRP A 28 -11.24 -5.41 29.47
C TRP A 28 -12.30 -4.75 28.61
N THR A 29 -12.13 -4.83 27.29
CA THR A 29 -13.07 -4.28 26.31
C THR A 29 -13.94 -5.36 25.67
N LEU A 30 -14.87 -4.93 24.82
CA LEU A 30 -15.74 -5.81 24.05
C LEU A 30 -15.00 -6.55 22.92
N HIS A 31 -13.78 -6.13 22.55
CA HIS A 31 -13.06 -6.70 21.43
C HIS A 31 -12.40 -8.02 21.81
N VAL A 32 -12.67 -9.06 21.02
CA VAL A 32 -12.13 -10.42 21.18
C VAL A 32 -11.52 -10.90 19.88
N ALA A 33 -10.62 -11.88 19.94
CA ALA A 33 -10.04 -12.53 18.77
C ALA A 33 -10.03 -14.05 18.92
N ASP A 34 -10.34 -14.76 17.83
CA ASP A 34 -10.27 -16.22 17.73
C ASP A 34 -9.64 -16.61 16.41
N ASN A 35 -8.59 -17.44 16.45
CA ASN A 35 -7.82 -17.88 15.28
C ASN A 35 -7.35 -16.69 14.40
N GLY A 36 -7.03 -15.55 15.02
CA GLY A 36 -6.60 -14.33 14.34
C GLY A 36 -7.73 -13.44 13.80
N VAL A 37 -9.01 -13.84 13.96
CA VAL A 37 -10.17 -13.04 13.54
C VAL A 37 -10.70 -12.23 14.72
N THR A 38 -10.76 -10.91 14.58
CA THR A 38 -11.30 -10.00 15.60
C THR A 38 -12.81 -9.84 15.48
N SER A 39 -13.53 -9.88 16.61
CA SER A 39 -14.98 -9.62 16.71
C SER A 39 -15.33 -8.91 18.02
N GLN A 40 -16.61 -8.62 18.26
CA GLN A 40 -17.08 -8.02 19.51
C GLN A 40 -17.94 -9.01 20.29
N ALA A 41 -17.66 -9.16 21.58
CA ALA A 41 -18.40 -10.00 22.51
C ALA A 41 -18.77 -9.24 23.79
N PRO A 42 -19.98 -9.45 24.34
CA PRO A 42 -20.39 -8.85 25.60
C PRO A 42 -19.41 -9.15 26.73
N LEU A 43 -19.23 -8.18 27.63
CA LEU A 43 -18.52 -8.41 28.89
C LEU A 43 -19.47 -9.11 29.87
N ALA A 44 -18.99 -10.15 30.55
CA ALA A 44 -19.76 -10.83 31.59
C ALA A 44 -20.20 -9.81 32.67
N GLY A 45 -21.51 -9.67 32.89
CA GLY A 45 -22.09 -8.77 33.90
C GLY A 45 -22.80 -7.52 33.36
N VAL A 46 -22.79 -7.28 32.04
CA VAL A 46 -23.69 -6.27 31.44
C VAL A 46 -25.04 -6.94 31.15
N PRO A 47 -26.18 -6.48 31.71
CA PRO A 47 -27.48 -7.06 31.42
C PRO A 47 -27.74 -7.02 29.92
N GLN A 48 -27.95 -8.19 29.30
CA GLN A 48 -28.49 -8.20 27.94
C GLN A 48 -29.89 -7.58 27.97
N PRO A 49 -30.20 -6.60 27.11
CA PRO A 49 -31.58 -6.18 26.93
C PRO A 49 -32.42 -7.40 26.50
N PRO A 50 -33.67 -7.52 26.96
CA PRO A 50 -34.50 -8.68 26.66
C PRO A 50 -34.63 -8.88 25.14
N PRO A 51 -34.69 -10.13 24.66
CA PRO A 51 -34.82 -10.42 23.24
C PRO A 51 -36.09 -9.77 22.68
N PRO A 52 -36.04 -9.12 21.51
CA PRO A 52 -37.22 -8.53 20.88
C PRO A 52 -38.25 -9.62 20.52
N PRO A 53 -39.56 -9.30 20.52
CA PRO A 53 -40.60 -10.22 20.06
C PRO A 53 -40.37 -10.66 18.60
N PRO A 54 -40.82 -11.87 18.19
CA PRO A 54 -40.58 -12.40 16.86
C PRO A 54 -41.11 -11.45 15.77
N PRO A 55 -40.36 -11.20 14.68
CA PRO A 55 -40.76 -10.25 13.66
C PRO A 55 -41.97 -10.77 12.90
N GLY A 56 -43.12 -10.12 13.11
CA GLY A 56 -44.13 -10.00 12.07
C GLY A 56 -43.50 -9.28 10.88
N SER A 57 -43.75 -9.81 9.68
CA SER A 57 -43.29 -9.31 8.39
C SER A 57 -43.56 -7.81 8.23
N ALA A 58 -42.58 -6.99 8.57
CA ALA A 58 -42.48 -5.60 8.19
C ALA A 58 -41.04 -5.36 7.73
N PRO A 59 -40.79 -4.91 6.50
CA PRO A 59 -39.44 -4.66 6.01
C PRO A 59 -38.83 -3.53 6.82
N ILE A 60 -37.78 -3.83 7.59
CA ILE A 60 -36.96 -2.84 8.26
C ILE A 60 -36.13 -2.17 7.16
N ALA A 61 -36.53 -0.96 6.79
CA ALA A 61 -35.67 -0.02 6.10
C ALA A 61 -34.51 0.39 7.04
N GLY A 62 -33.27 0.28 6.57
CA GLY A 62 -32.18 1.12 7.09
C GLY A 62 -30.97 0.46 7.73
N THR A 63 -30.64 -0.81 7.44
CA THR A 63 -29.23 -1.20 7.43
C THR A 63 -28.73 -0.96 6.01
N GLY A 64 -27.84 0.01 5.83
CA GLY A 64 -27.21 0.31 4.54
C GLY A 64 -26.29 -0.83 4.10
N ALA A 65 -26.86 -2.00 3.79
CA ALA A 65 -26.22 -2.96 2.94
C ALA A 65 -25.99 -2.24 1.62
N VAL A 66 -24.73 -1.87 1.36
CA VAL A 66 -24.30 -1.43 0.05
C VAL A 66 -24.89 -2.44 -0.95
N PRO A 67 -25.70 -1.98 -1.93
CA PRO A 67 -26.27 -2.87 -2.93
C PRO A 67 -25.18 -3.80 -3.46
N ALA A 68 -25.48 -5.09 -3.62
CA ALA A 68 -24.46 -6.07 -4.04
C ALA A 68 -23.73 -5.65 -5.34
N GLU A 69 -24.40 -4.88 -6.20
CA GLU A 69 -23.83 -4.29 -7.42
C GLU A 69 -22.77 -3.21 -7.11
N ASP A 70 -23.01 -2.33 -6.14
CA ASP A 70 -22.07 -1.29 -5.71
C ASP A 70 -20.82 -1.92 -5.06
N ALA A 71 -20.99 -2.99 -4.29
CA ALA A 71 -19.87 -3.74 -3.70
C ALA A 71 -19.00 -4.42 -4.78
N GLN A 72 -19.61 -5.00 -5.81
CA GLN A 72 -18.89 -5.57 -6.95
C GLN A 72 -18.17 -4.51 -7.78
N ALA A 73 -18.79 -3.34 -8.00
CA ALA A 73 -18.16 -2.23 -8.71
C ALA A 73 -16.92 -1.71 -7.96
N LEU A 74 -17.02 -1.51 -6.64
CA LEU A 74 -15.90 -1.12 -5.78
C LEU A 74 -14.74 -2.11 -5.84
N ARG A 75 -15.05 -3.41 -5.78
CA ARG A 75 -14.04 -4.46 -5.90
C ARG A 75 -13.31 -4.39 -7.26
N ARG A 76 -14.04 -4.19 -8.36
CA ARG A 76 -13.44 -4.03 -9.69
C ARG A 76 -12.52 -2.81 -9.77
N PHE A 77 -12.92 -1.68 -9.16
CA PHE A 77 -12.06 -0.50 -9.10
C PHE A 77 -10.81 -0.73 -8.27
N ALA A 78 -10.90 -1.44 -7.14
CA ALA A 78 -9.75 -1.80 -6.32
C ALA A 78 -8.79 -2.71 -7.09
N GLU A 79 -9.29 -3.77 -7.73
CA GLU A 79 -8.49 -4.68 -8.56
C GLU A 79 -7.82 -3.96 -9.74
N GLU A 80 -8.52 -3.02 -10.38
CA GLU A 80 -7.96 -2.20 -11.44
C GLU A 80 -6.85 -1.28 -10.94
N TYR A 81 -7.05 -0.64 -9.78
CA TYR A 81 -6.03 0.20 -9.16
C TYR A 81 -4.79 -0.60 -8.74
N GLY A 82 -4.97 -1.77 -8.12
CA GLY A 82 -3.88 -2.67 -7.76
C GLY A 82 -3.06 -3.08 -8.99
N ARG A 83 -3.73 -3.53 -10.06
CA ARG A 83 -3.07 -3.88 -11.33
C ARG A 83 -2.32 -2.70 -11.94
N ALA A 84 -2.89 -1.50 -11.89
CA ALA A 84 -2.22 -0.29 -12.40
C ALA A 84 -0.96 0.05 -11.58
N CYS A 85 -1.01 -0.15 -10.25
CA CYS A 85 0.15 0.02 -9.38
C CYS A 85 1.26 -0.99 -9.70
N SER A 86 0.95 -2.28 -9.81
CA SER A 86 1.96 -3.31 -10.17
C SER A 86 2.59 -3.06 -11.54
N ASN A 87 1.80 -2.64 -12.54
CA ASN A 87 2.32 -2.26 -13.86
C ASN A 87 3.26 -1.05 -13.78
N MET A 88 2.92 -0.06 -12.95
CA MET A 88 3.79 1.11 -12.72
C MET A 88 5.11 0.69 -12.07
N LEU A 89 5.07 -0.16 -11.04
CA LEU A 89 6.26 -0.66 -10.37
C LEU A 89 7.17 -1.45 -11.32
N THR A 90 6.60 -2.31 -12.16
CA THR A 90 7.33 -3.03 -13.22
C THR A 90 8.01 -2.06 -14.19
N SER A 91 7.32 -0.96 -14.55
CA SER A 91 7.88 0.08 -15.41
C SER A 91 8.99 0.87 -14.72
N ILE A 92 8.91 1.06 -13.39
CA ILE A 92 9.99 1.65 -12.59
C ILE A 92 11.24 0.78 -12.67
N GLU A 93 11.12 -0.54 -12.45
CA GLU A 93 12.27 -1.46 -12.50
C GLU A 93 12.97 -1.44 -13.86
N ALA A 94 12.19 -1.52 -14.94
CA ALA A 94 12.72 -1.48 -16.30
C ALA A 94 13.47 -0.18 -16.58
N ALA A 95 12.87 0.97 -16.25
CA ALA A 95 13.47 2.28 -16.44
C ALA A 95 14.70 2.50 -15.53
N LEU A 96 14.65 2.01 -14.28
CA LEU A 96 15.70 2.18 -13.28
C LEU A 96 17.00 1.49 -13.70
N ARG A 97 16.93 0.29 -14.28
CA ARG A 97 18.12 -0.43 -14.77
C ARG A 97 18.89 0.42 -15.78
N VAL A 98 18.24 0.86 -16.85
CA VAL A 98 18.87 1.67 -17.90
C VAL A 98 19.32 3.03 -17.34
N ALA A 99 18.52 3.63 -16.45
CA ALA A 99 18.87 4.92 -15.85
C ALA A 99 20.14 4.87 -14.99
N ASN A 100 20.33 3.78 -14.23
CA ASN A 100 21.55 3.55 -13.46
C ASN A 100 22.77 3.38 -14.36
N ASP A 101 22.65 2.60 -15.43
CA ASP A 101 23.74 2.37 -16.39
C ASP A 101 24.13 3.67 -17.11
N ALA A 102 23.13 4.46 -17.56
CA ALA A 102 23.36 5.76 -18.17
C ALA A 102 24.08 6.72 -17.20
N THR A 103 23.60 6.78 -15.96
CA THR A 103 24.17 7.66 -14.92
C THR A 103 25.61 7.24 -14.56
N ALA A 104 25.86 5.94 -14.41
CA ALA A 104 27.20 5.41 -14.13
C ALA A 104 28.17 5.72 -15.27
N THR A 105 27.74 5.51 -16.52
CA THR A 105 28.54 5.77 -17.72
C THR A 105 28.89 7.26 -17.85
N ARG A 106 27.93 8.15 -17.62
CA ARG A 106 28.16 9.61 -17.63
C ARG A 106 29.17 10.02 -16.56
N ASN A 107 29.00 9.51 -15.33
CA ASN A 107 29.94 9.75 -14.24
C ASN A 107 31.37 9.25 -14.56
N MET A 108 31.51 8.15 -15.30
CA MET A 108 32.82 7.67 -15.75
C MET A 108 33.44 8.59 -16.79
N ALA A 109 32.65 9.10 -17.74
CA ALA A 109 33.10 10.07 -18.74
C ALA A 109 33.62 11.36 -18.09
N GLU A 110 32.94 11.83 -17.05
CA GLU A 110 33.33 13.05 -16.30
C GLU A 110 34.62 12.87 -15.48
N LYS A 111 34.87 11.67 -14.93
CA LYS A 111 35.97 11.43 -13.97
C LYS A 111 37.28 10.96 -14.58
N ARG A 112 37.34 10.52 -15.85
CA ARG A 112 38.54 9.90 -16.45
C ARG A 112 39.41 10.93 -17.22
N PRO A 113 40.62 11.28 -16.75
CA PRO A 113 41.46 12.29 -17.40
C PRO A 113 42.50 11.73 -18.40
N GLN A 114 42.55 10.41 -18.65
CA GLN A 114 43.75 9.82 -19.26
C GLN A 114 43.76 9.75 -20.80
N HIS A 115 42.63 9.54 -21.49
CA HIS A 115 42.62 9.44 -22.96
C HIS A 115 41.34 10.01 -23.60
N GLU A 116 41.49 10.93 -24.55
CA GLU A 116 40.40 11.58 -25.28
C GLU A 116 39.46 10.58 -25.98
N ILE A 117 40.02 9.52 -26.57
CA ILE A 117 39.26 8.44 -27.22
C ILE A 117 38.32 7.74 -26.23
N SER A 118 38.77 7.53 -24.98
CA SER A 118 37.95 6.90 -23.95
C SER A 118 36.79 7.79 -23.51
N ILE A 119 37.02 9.11 -23.39
CA ILE A 119 35.96 10.06 -23.02
C ILE A 119 34.85 10.06 -24.07
N ARG A 120 35.20 10.11 -25.37
CA ARG A 120 34.22 10.05 -26.45
C ARG A 120 33.43 8.74 -26.43
N ASN A 121 34.11 7.59 -26.26
CA ASN A 121 33.44 6.30 -26.18
C ASN A 121 32.42 6.22 -25.03
N PHE A 122 32.77 6.72 -23.84
CA PHE A 122 31.83 6.74 -22.71
C PHE A 122 30.70 7.75 -22.93
N ALA A 123 30.98 8.92 -23.53
CA ALA A 123 29.94 9.89 -23.86
C ALA A 123 28.94 9.32 -24.87
N ASP A 124 29.41 8.65 -25.92
CA ASP A 124 28.56 7.99 -26.93
C ASP A 124 27.74 6.85 -26.31
N MET A 125 28.34 6.06 -25.42
CA MET A 125 27.62 5.01 -24.70
C MET A 125 26.54 5.59 -23.77
N ALA A 126 26.84 6.68 -23.05
CA ALA A 126 25.85 7.36 -22.23
C ALA A 126 24.69 7.89 -23.08
N SER A 127 24.96 8.51 -24.23
CA SER A 127 23.92 9.01 -25.13
C SER A 127 23.01 7.89 -25.65
N ARG A 128 23.57 6.73 -26.02
CA ARG A 128 22.76 5.56 -26.43
C ARG A 128 21.85 5.06 -25.31
N LEU A 129 22.34 5.02 -24.06
CA LEU A 129 21.54 4.63 -22.91
C LEU A 129 20.47 5.69 -22.57
N GLU A 130 20.76 6.97 -22.77
CA GLU A 130 19.76 8.06 -22.65
C GLU A 130 18.65 7.91 -23.71
N GLU A 131 19.00 7.52 -24.94
CA GLU A 131 18.03 7.21 -26.01
C GLU A 131 17.18 5.98 -25.68
N GLU A 132 17.78 4.91 -25.12
CA GLU A 132 17.08 3.71 -24.67
C GLU A 132 16.16 3.97 -23.47
N PHE A 133 16.56 4.88 -22.57
CA PHE A 133 15.77 5.28 -21.41
C PHE A 133 14.49 6.02 -21.81
N ALA A 134 14.52 6.84 -22.86
CA ALA A 134 13.39 7.68 -23.25
C ALA A 134 12.04 6.95 -23.47
N PRO A 135 11.96 5.82 -24.22
CA PRO A 135 10.72 5.06 -24.34
C PRO A 135 10.30 4.39 -23.02
N LEU A 136 11.25 3.94 -22.19
CA LEU A 136 10.94 3.35 -20.88
C LEU A 136 10.35 4.37 -19.91
N TYR A 137 10.89 5.60 -19.90
CA TYR A 137 10.32 6.69 -19.13
C TYR A 137 8.90 7.04 -19.56
N ARG A 138 8.62 7.08 -20.87
CA ARG A 138 7.26 7.31 -21.37
C ARG A 138 6.29 6.20 -20.97
N ALA A 139 6.72 4.94 -21.02
CA ALA A 139 5.92 3.82 -20.56
C ALA A 139 5.59 3.94 -19.07
N PHE A 140 6.60 4.27 -18.24
CA PHE A 140 6.43 4.57 -16.82
C PHE A 140 5.45 5.73 -16.58
N ASP A 141 5.62 6.86 -17.27
CA ASP A 141 4.78 8.05 -17.06
C ASP A 141 3.31 7.77 -17.42
N ASN A 142 3.09 7.01 -18.51
CA ASN A 142 1.76 6.51 -18.87
C ASN A 142 1.18 5.58 -17.79
N ALA A 143 1.97 4.62 -17.28
CA ALA A 143 1.53 3.71 -16.22
C ALA A 143 1.18 4.48 -14.92
N ARG A 144 1.97 5.50 -14.60
CA ARG A 144 1.74 6.40 -13.47
C ARG A 144 0.44 7.19 -13.63
N ALA A 145 0.15 7.69 -14.83
CA ALA A 145 -1.09 8.40 -15.12
C ALA A 145 -2.31 7.47 -14.96
N LEU A 146 -2.23 6.24 -15.48
CA LEU A 146 -3.28 5.23 -15.34
C LEU A 146 -3.52 4.85 -13.87
N ALA A 147 -2.47 4.68 -13.08
CA ALA A 147 -2.59 4.40 -11.65
C ALA A 147 -3.31 5.54 -10.90
N LYS A 148 -2.99 6.81 -11.22
CA LYS A 148 -3.69 7.97 -10.65
C LYS A 148 -5.17 8.01 -11.03
N GLU A 149 -5.47 7.74 -12.30
CA GLU A 149 -6.85 7.71 -12.79
C GLU A 149 -7.66 6.59 -12.14
N ALA A 150 -7.08 5.38 -12.04
CA ALA A 150 -7.72 4.25 -11.37
C ALA A 150 -7.95 4.54 -9.88
N GLY A 151 -6.97 5.13 -9.19
CA GLY A 151 -7.12 5.55 -7.80
C GLY A 151 -8.22 6.61 -7.62
N ALA A 152 -8.30 7.59 -8.53
CA ALA A 152 -9.37 8.59 -8.50
C ALA A 152 -10.76 7.97 -8.71
N ARG A 153 -10.88 6.96 -9.59
CA ARG A 153 -12.13 6.22 -9.80
C ARG A 153 -12.53 5.40 -8.58
N LEU A 154 -11.56 4.73 -7.94
CA LEU A 154 -11.79 4.02 -6.68
C LEU A 154 -12.33 4.97 -5.61
N VAL A 155 -11.64 6.09 -5.36
CA VAL A 155 -12.06 7.08 -4.36
C VAL A 155 -13.44 7.67 -4.68
N ALA A 156 -13.73 7.96 -5.95
CA ALA A 156 -15.06 8.44 -6.37
C ALA A 156 -16.17 7.40 -6.16
N GLY A 157 -15.85 6.10 -6.27
CA GLY A 157 -16.77 5.00 -5.96
C GLY A 157 -17.03 4.84 -4.45
N CYS A 158 -16.04 5.14 -3.62
CA CYS A 158 -16.06 5.01 -2.16
C CYS A 158 -16.90 6.10 -1.46
N ARG A 159 -18.21 6.19 -1.78
CA ARG A 159 -19.11 7.23 -1.25
C ARG A 159 -19.26 7.21 0.27
N ASN A 160 -19.36 6.01 0.86
CA ASN A 160 -19.58 5.79 2.30
C ASN A 160 -18.57 4.79 2.90
N SER A 161 -17.59 4.36 2.12
CA SER A 161 -16.61 3.35 2.52
C SER A 161 -15.23 3.97 2.51
N ASP A 162 -14.37 3.60 3.45
CA ASP A 162 -12.97 3.96 3.41
C ASP A 162 -12.28 3.22 2.23
N PRO A 163 -11.62 3.92 1.29
CA PRO A 163 -10.87 3.27 0.20
C PRO A 163 -9.86 2.24 0.70
N GLU A 164 -9.26 2.45 1.87
CA GLU A 164 -8.27 1.54 2.43
C GLU A 164 -8.88 0.21 2.82
N VAL A 165 -10.06 0.25 3.44
CA VAL A 165 -10.83 -0.95 3.79
C VAL A 165 -11.27 -1.69 2.52
N VAL A 166 -11.64 -0.97 1.47
CA VAL A 166 -12.00 -1.58 0.17
C VAL A 166 -10.79 -2.27 -0.45
N LEU A 167 -9.61 -1.65 -0.41
CA LEU A 167 -8.37 -2.25 -0.93
C LEU A 167 -8.00 -3.52 -0.16
N LEU A 168 -7.98 -3.45 1.16
CA LEU A 168 -7.66 -4.59 2.03
C LEU A 168 -8.63 -5.77 1.82
N ALA A 169 -9.91 -5.50 1.59
CA ALA A 169 -10.92 -6.53 1.36
C ALA A 169 -10.91 -7.12 -0.06
N SER A 170 -10.38 -6.38 -1.04
CA SER A 170 -10.49 -6.72 -2.47
C SER A 170 -9.21 -7.30 -3.06
N LEU A 171 -8.05 -6.90 -2.54
CA LEU A 171 -6.75 -7.28 -3.06
C LEU A 171 -6.16 -8.45 -2.27
N ASP A 172 -5.35 -9.27 -2.94
CA ASP A 172 -4.50 -10.21 -2.23
C ASP A 172 -3.39 -9.44 -1.45
N PRO A 173 -2.80 -10.05 -0.40
CA PRO A 173 -1.83 -9.37 0.46
C PRO A 173 -0.62 -8.80 -0.28
N GLN A 174 -0.16 -9.48 -1.35
CA GLN A 174 0.99 -9.00 -2.12
C GLN A 174 0.61 -7.76 -2.93
N THR A 175 -0.49 -7.80 -3.68
CA THR A 175 -0.95 -6.65 -4.48
C THR A 175 -1.29 -5.44 -3.58
N TYR A 176 -1.84 -5.67 -2.39
CA TYR A 176 -2.09 -4.61 -1.41
C TYR A 176 -0.77 -3.95 -0.94
N SER A 177 0.23 -4.77 -0.58
CA SER A 177 1.58 -4.29 -0.19
C SER A 177 2.26 -3.49 -1.31
N GLU A 178 2.19 -3.98 -2.55
CA GLU A 178 2.68 -3.28 -3.75
C GLU A 178 1.96 -1.95 -3.96
N THR A 179 0.65 -1.90 -3.75
CA THR A 179 -0.15 -0.67 -3.84
C THR A 179 0.32 0.38 -2.83
N GLY A 180 0.63 -0.03 -1.60
CA GLY A 180 1.22 0.86 -0.58
C GLY A 180 2.55 1.48 -1.03
N ALA A 181 3.47 0.67 -1.57
CA ALA A 181 4.73 1.16 -2.12
C ALA A 181 4.53 2.09 -3.33
N ALA A 182 3.60 1.74 -4.23
CA ALA A 182 3.25 2.53 -5.39
C ALA A 182 2.77 3.94 -5.02
N VAL A 183 2.00 4.09 -3.93
CA VAL A 183 1.53 5.41 -3.45
C VAL A 183 2.69 6.36 -3.16
N GLU A 184 3.78 5.87 -2.57
CA GLU A 184 4.96 6.70 -2.31
C GLU A 184 5.66 7.14 -3.60
N TYR A 185 5.77 6.25 -4.59
CA TYR A 185 6.28 6.64 -5.91
C TYR A 185 5.34 7.58 -6.68
N LEU A 186 4.01 7.46 -6.50
CA LEU A 186 3.06 8.39 -7.11
C LEU A 186 3.29 9.83 -6.64
N ARG A 187 3.79 10.02 -5.42
CA ARG A 187 4.13 11.33 -4.82
C ARG A 187 5.53 11.83 -5.20
N ALA A 188 6.42 10.96 -5.64
CA ALA A 188 7.80 11.33 -5.96
C ALA A 188 7.92 12.24 -7.20
N PRO A 189 8.88 13.20 -7.21
CA PRO A 189 9.08 14.13 -8.31
C PRO A 189 9.97 13.53 -9.42
N PHE A 190 9.44 12.56 -10.15
CA PHE A 190 10.14 11.97 -11.30
C PHE A 190 10.42 13.01 -12.39
N GLY A 191 11.60 12.92 -13.00
CA GLY A 191 12.01 13.73 -14.15
C GLY A 191 12.45 12.86 -15.33
N PRO A 192 12.40 13.40 -16.56
CA PRO A 192 12.61 12.63 -17.80
C PRO A 192 14.08 12.31 -18.10
N THR A 193 15.00 12.60 -17.18
CA THR A 193 16.42 12.28 -17.34
C THR A 193 16.78 11.10 -16.45
N PRO A 194 17.72 10.22 -16.85
CA PRO A 194 18.18 9.11 -16.03
C PRO A 194 18.55 9.52 -14.59
N ARG A 195 19.29 10.61 -14.45
CA ARG A 195 19.74 11.10 -13.14
C ARG A 195 18.58 11.57 -12.26
N ALA A 196 17.62 12.31 -12.81
CA ALA A 196 16.44 12.75 -12.08
C ALA A 196 15.54 11.56 -11.69
N PHE A 197 15.41 10.58 -12.59
CA PHE A 197 14.66 9.35 -12.34
C PHE A 197 15.25 8.55 -11.17
N VAL A 198 16.56 8.28 -11.20
CA VAL A 198 17.28 7.58 -10.11
C VAL A 198 17.14 8.34 -8.79
N ALA A 199 17.24 9.68 -8.81
CA ALA A 199 17.06 10.49 -7.61
C ALA A 199 15.63 10.37 -7.04
N ALA A 200 14.60 10.37 -7.90
CA ALA A 200 13.22 10.21 -7.50
C ALA A 200 12.93 8.81 -6.93
N VAL A 201 13.47 7.74 -7.53
CA VAL A 201 13.35 6.38 -6.98
C VAL A 201 14.00 6.29 -5.59
N LYS A 202 15.19 6.87 -5.41
CA LYS A 202 15.86 6.91 -4.10
C LYS A 202 15.03 7.65 -3.06
N ALA A 203 14.40 8.77 -3.43
CA ALA A 203 13.50 9.51 -2.56
C ALA A 203 12.26 8.67 -2.19
N GLY A 204 11.67 7.96 -3.15
CA GLY A 204 10.56 7.03 -2.91
C GLY A 204 10.96 5.89 -1.96
N ASN A 205 12.12 5.25 -2.17
CA ASN A 205 12.63 4.21 -1.27
C ASN A 205 12.85 4.72 0.15
N ALA A 206 13.37 5.94 0.29
CA ALA A 206 13.55 6.57 1.59
C ALA A 206 12.20 6.83 2.28
N ALA A 207 11.21 7.33 1.54
CA ALA A 207 9.85 7.55 2.04
C ALA A 207 9.22 6.24 2.53
N ILE A 208 9.25 5.18 1.72
CA ILE A 208 8.76 3.84 2.08
C ILE A 208 9.46 3.32 3.34
N SER A 209 10.78 3.48 3.43
CA SER A 209 11.55 3.03 4.60
C SER A 209 11.29 3.84 5.87
N SER A 210 10.84 5.09 5.73
CA SER A 210 10.54 6.01 6.83
C SER A 210 9.08 5.99 7.28
N ALA A 211 8.19 5.35 6.51
CA ALA A 211 6.78 5.26 6.85
C ALA A 211 6.65 4.53 8.20
N PRO A 212 5.89 5.09 9.16
CA PRO A 212 5.66 4.43 10.44
C PRO A 212 5.01 3.07 10.21
N ASP A 213 5.44 2.09 10.99
CA ASP A 213 5.04 0.67 10.90
C ASP A 213 3.53 0.57 11.19
N PHE A 214 2.70 0.68 10.15
CA PHE A 214 1.25 0.49 10.25
C PHE A 214 0.92 -1.01 10.29
N GLY A 215 1.39 -1.70 11.33
CA GLY A 215 1.00 -3.08 11.67
C GLY A 215 1.57 -4.16 10.73
N GLU A 216 2.19 -5.17 11.33
CA GLU A 216 2.76 -6.39 10.70
C GLU A 216 3.97 -6.17 9.76
N PRO A 217 5.17 -6.73 10.09
CA PRO A 217 6.38 -6.61 9.27
C PRO A 217 6.30 -7.29 7.90
N ALA A 218 5.23 -8.04 7.62
CA ALA A 218 4.99 -8.73 6.35
C ALA A 218 4.53 -7.79 5.21
N PHE A 219 4.09 -6.56 5.51
CA PHE A 219 3.55 -5.61 4.52
C PHE A 219 4.56 -4.58 4.02
N ARG A 220 5.86 -4.77 4.31
CA ARG A 220 6.90 -3.96 3.67
C ARG A 220 6.95 -4.30 2.19
N GLY A 221 6.31 -3.46 1.37
CA GLY A 221 6.52 -3.45 -0.07
C GLY A 221 8.01 -3.55 -0.35
N HIS A 222 8.39 -4.51 -1.20
CA HIS A 222 9.78 -4.82 -1.45
C HIS A 222 10.52 -3.53 -1.84
N VAL A 223 11.50 -3.15 -1.01
CA VAL A 223 12.41 -2.05 -1.33
C VAL A 223 13.15 -2.46 -2.60
N TYR A 224 12.79 -1.86 -3.73
CA TYR A 224 13.50 -2.01 -4.99
C TYR A 224 14.96 -1.58 -4.76
N ARG A 225 15.85 -2.55 -4.61
CA ARG A 225 17.29 -2.38 -4.42
C ARG A 225 18.02 -2.52 -5.74
#